data_AF-A0A3C1D6D8-F1
#
_entry.id   AF-A0A3C1D6D8-F1
#
_cell.length_a   1.000
_cell.length_b   1.000
_cell.length_c   1.000
_cell.angle_alpha   90.00
_cell.angle_beta   90.00
_cell.angle_gamma   90.00
#
_symmetry.space_group_name_H-M   'P 1'
#
loop_
_entity.id
_entity.type
_entity.pdbx_description
1 polymer ?
#
loop_
_entity_poly.entity_id
_entity_poly.type
_entity_poly.pdbx_seq_one_letter_code
_entity_poly.pdbx_strand_id
1 'polypeptide(L)'
;AAQAKAALPTPEAKNAAWSSLVDSDRLPNTLVRAAGLGFTHPAGVLLLDEFVDQYFAMLLPVWESRTYKIAEYLVLGLYPAPLANAKLRDATRAWLSANGEAPAALRRLVAENLAGVERALAVQERDAL
;
A
#
# COMPACT_ATOMS: atom_id res chain seq x y z
N ALA A 1 2.41 -19.34 -8.36
CA ALA A 1 1.01 -19.52 -7.90
C ALA A 1 0.48 -18.33 -7.10
N ALA A 2 1.20 -17.81 -6.09
CA ALA A 2 0.73 -16.70 -5.25
C ALA A 2 0.47 -15.37 -6.01
N GLN A 3 1.39 -14.96 -6.88
CA GLN A 3 1.24 -13.71 -7.67
C GLN A 3 0.00 -13.73 -8.60
N ALA A 4 -0.25 -14.85 -9.27
CA ALA A 4 -1.42 -15.02 -10.15
C ALA A 4 -2.74 -14.99 -9.36
N LYS A 5 -2.75 -15.48 -8.11
CA LYS A 5 -3.94 -15.40 -7.24
C LYS A 5 -4.16 -14.01 -6.66
N ALA A 6 -3.10 -13.30 -6.28
CA ALA A 6 -3.17 -11.93 -5.77
C ALA A 6 -3.58 -10.89 -6.85
N ALA A 7 -3.31 -11.19 -8.11
CA ALA A 7 -3.72 -10.37 -9.25
C ALA A 7 -5.17 -10.59 -9.69
N LEU A 8 -5.89 -11.59 -9.15
CA LEU A 8 -7.30 -11.79 -9.46
C LEU A 8 -8.10 -10.56 -8.99
N PRO A 9 -8.90 -9.93 -9.86
CA PRO A 9 -9.64 -8.71 -9.54
C PRO A 9 -10.95 -9.05 -8.82
N THR A 10 -10.91 -9.89 -7.77
CA THR A 10 -12.09 -10.16 -6.92
C THR A 10 -11.84 -9.71 -5.49
N PRO A 11 -12.88 -9.26 -4.76
CA PRO A 11 -12.77 -8.87 -3.35
C PRO A 11 -12.14 -9.97 -2.48
N GLU A 12 -12.52 -11.23 -2.71
CA GLU A 12 -12.02 -12.38 -1.95
C GLU A 12 -10.53 -12.58 -2.16
N ALA A 13 -10.06 -12.42 -3.40
CA ALA A 13 -8.64 -12.53 -3.72
C ALA A 13 -7.81 -11.39 -3.11
N LYS A 14 -8.34 -10.16 -3.07
CA LYS A 14 -7.69 -9.02 -2.41
C LYS A 14 -7.60 -9.24 -0.91
N ASN A 15 -8.70 -9.65 -0.26
CA ASN A 15 -8.72 -9.94 1.17
C ASN A 15 -7.79 -11.10 1.54
N ALA A 16 -7.76 -12.18 0.74
CA ALA A 16 -6.85 -13.29 0.96
C ALA A 16 -5.37 -12.87 0.80
N ALA A 17 -5.06 -12.06 -0.22
CA ALA A 17 -3.72 -11.52 -0.41
C ALA A 17 -3.32 -10.61 0.77
N TRP A 18 -4.20 -9.71 1.19
CA TRP A 18 -4.01 -8.83 2.35
C TRP A 18 -3.67 -9.63 3.61
N SER A 19 -4.55 -10.57 3.98
CA SER A 19 -4.37 -11.37 5.19
C SER A 19 -3.09 -12.19 5.16
N SER A 20 -2.74 -12.76 3.99
CA SER A 20 -1.49 -13.51 3.84
C SER A 20 -0.23 -12.66 4.06
N LEU A 21 -0.30 -11.35 3.80
CA LEU A 21 0.84 -10.44 3.85
C LEU A 21 0.94 -9.69 5.18
N VAL A 22 -0.20 -9.27 5.72
CA VAL A 22 -0.29 -8.40 6.90
C VAL A 22 -0.48 -9.24 8.17
N ASP A 23 -1.41 -10.20 8.13
CA ASP A 23 -1.79 -10.98 9.32
C ASP A 23 -0.87 -12.20 9.57
N SER A 24 0.02 -12.52 8.61
CA SER A 24 0.91 -13.69 8.66
C SER A 24 2.37 -13.32 8.44
N ASP A 25 3.27 -14.00 9.13
CA ASP A 25 4.73 -13.88 9.01
C ASP A 25 5.41 -15.08 8.35
N ARG A 26 4.60 -16.00 7.85
CA ARG A 26 5.06 -17.30 7.33
C ARG A 26 5.47 -17.24 5.86
N LEU A 27 5.21 -16.12 5.17
CA LEU A 27 5.58 -15.98 3.77
C LEU A 27 7.08 -15.72 3.60
N PRO A 28 7.78 -16.50 2.77
CA PRO A 28 9.13 -16.18 2.32
C PRO A 28 9.23 -14.76 1.74
N ASN A 29 10.32 -14.04 2.05
CA ASN A 29 10.53 -12.64 1.64
C ASN A 29 10.33 -12.38 0.13
N THR A 30 10.72 -13.34 -0.71
CA THR A 30 10.53 -13.27 -2.17
C THR A 30 9.06 -13.27 -2.58
N LEU A 31 8.22 -13.99 -1.84
CA LEU A 31 6.77 -14.04 -2.06
C LEU A 31 6.06 -12.79 -1.53
N VAL A 32 6.55 -12.19 -0.43
CA VAL A 32 6.02 -10.91 0.09
C VAL A 32 6.13 -9.82 -0.98
N ARG A 33 7.31 -9.67 -1.59
CA ARG A 33 7.53 -8.69 -2.66
C ARG A 33 6.65 -8.95 -3.89
N ALA A 34 6.56 -10.20 -4.34
CA ALA A 34 5.77 -10.55 -5.52
C ALA A 34 4.25 -10.39 -5.28
N ALA A 35 3.78 -10.68 -4.07
CA ALA A 35 2.38 -10.56 -3.71
C ALA A 35 1.94 -9.10 -3.56
N GLY A 36 2.80 -8.21 -3.01
CA GLY A 36 2.53 -6.76 -3.00
C GLY A 36 2.30 -6.21 -4.41
N LEU A 37 3.18 -6.55 -5.36
CA LEU A 37 3.02 -6.14 -6.77
C LEU A 37 1.72 -6.67 -7.42
N GLY A 38 1.27 -7.87 -7.05
CA GLY A 38 -0.02 -8.41 -7.51
C GLY A 38 -1.23 -7.71 -6.85
N PHE A 39 -1.09 -7.32 -5.59
CA PHE A 39 -2.13 -6.63 -4.84
C PHE A 39 -2.46 -5.27 -5.45
N THR A 40 -1.46 -4.47 -5.83
CA THR A 40 -1.68 -3.15 -6.46
C THR A 40 -1.80 -3.21 -7.98
N HIS A 41 -2.15 -4.36 -8.56
CA HIS A 41 -2.28 -4.47 -10.01
C HIS A 41 -3.44 -3.59 -10.54
N PRO A 42 -3.25 -2.78 -11.61
CA PRO A 42 -4.26 -1.84 -12.11
C PRO A 42 -5.61 -2.47 -12.46
N ALA A 43 -5.62 -3.72 -12.93
CA ALA A 43 -6.87 -4.45 -13.23
C ALA A 43 -7.82 -4.62 -12.03
N GLY A 44 -7.33 -4.47 -10.79
CA GLY A 44 -8.14 -4.53 -9.57
C GLY A 44 -8.26 -3.18 -8.84
N VAL A 45 -7.97 -2.06 -9.49
CA VAL A 45 -7.90 -0.73 -8.85
C VAL A 45 -9.17 -0.34 -8.10
N LEU A 46 -10.35 -0.68 -8.64
CA LEU A 46 -11.65 -0.35 -8.02
C LEU A 46 -11.84 -1.00 -6.65
N LEU A 47 -11.14 -2.11 -6.38
CA LEU A 47 -11.20 -2.82 -5.11
C LEU A 47 -10.23 -2.27 -4.07
N LEU A 48 -9.30 -1.38 -4.45
CA LEU A 48 -8.28 -0.87 -3.54
C LEU A 48 -8.81 0.19 -2.58
N ASP A 49 -9.95 0.81 -2.88
CA ASP A 49 -10.52 1.89 -2.06
C ASP A 49 -10.87 1.42 -0.63
N GLU A 50 -11.28 0.16 -0.50
CA GLU A 50 -11.60 -0.50 0.77
C GLU A 50 -10.36 -0.81 1.65
N PHE A 51 -9.17 -0.73 1.05
CA PHE A 51 -7.91 -1.02 1.74
C PHE A 51 -7.14 0.25 2.13
N VAL A 52 -7.63 1.45 1.79
CA VAL A 52 -6.96 2.71 2.15
C VAL A 52 -6.81 2.82 3.67
N ASP A 53 -7.91 2.65 4.41
CA ASP A 53 -7.89 2.75 5.87
C ASP A 53 -7.09 1.61 6.50
N GLN A 54 -7.23 0.39 5.97
CA GLN A 54 -6.48 -0.79 6.41
C GLN A 54 -4.97 -0.62 6.21
N TYR A 55 -4.56 -0.01 5.09
CA TYR A 55 -3.17 0.36 4.81
C TYR A 55 -2.60 1.25 5.89
N PHE A 56 -3.26 2.35 6.23
CA PHE A 56 -2.74 3.26 7.25
C PHE A 56 -2.76 2.63 8.66
N ALA A 57 -3.77 1.81 8.96
CA ALA A 57 -3.86 1.09 10.23
C ALA A 57 -2.73 0.07 10.43
N MET A 58 -2.25 -0.58 9.35
CA MET A 58 -1.20 -1.60 9.46
C MET A 58 0.22 -1.04 9.61
N LEU A 59 0.47 0.24 9.29
CA LEU A 59 1.83 0.77 9.14
C LEU A 59 2.68 0.63 10.41
N LEU A 60 2.19 1.09 11.55
CA LEU A 60 2.91 0.98 12.82
C LEU A 60 3.02 -0.49 13.30
N PRO A 61 1.93 -1.27 13.37
CA PRO A 61 2.02 -2.69 13.76
C PRO A 61 3.02 -3.50 12.94
N VAL A 62 3.02 -3.34 11.62
CA VAL A 62 3.95 -4.04 10.73
C VAL A 62 5.38 -3.57 10.93
N TRP A 63 5.59 -2.26 11.10
CA TRP A 63 6.92 -1.70 11.31
C TRP A 63 7.56 -2.16 12.61
N GLU A 64 6.77 -2.30 13.68
CA GLU A 64 7.22 -2.73 15.00
C GLU A 64 7.43 -4.24 15.10
N SER A 65 6.60 -5.03 14.41
CA SER A 65 6.61 -6.49 14.54
C SER A 65 7.49 -7.22 13.51
N ARG A 66 7.83 -6.58 12.39
CA ARG A 66 8.57 -7.23 11.29
C ARG A 66 10.00 -6.74 11.20
N THR A 67 10.85 -7.53 10.55
CA THR A 67 12.18 -7.05 10.17
C THR A 67 12.05 -5.83 9.26
N TYR A 68 12.99 -4.88 9.37
CA TYR A 68 12.98 -3.65 8.55
C TYR A 68 12.73 -3.94 7.06
N LYS A 69 13.38 -4.96 6.50
CA LYS A 69 13.25 -5.27 5.07
C LYS A 69 11.85 -5.76 4.68
N ILE A 70 11.20 -6.53 5.56
CA ILE A 70 9.84 -6.99 5.32
C ILE A 70 8.84 -5.85 5.49
N ALA A 71 9.00 -5.03 6.53
CA ALA A 71 8.18 -3.85 6.72
C ALA A 71 8.28 -2.89 5.53
N GLU A 72 9.49 -2.61 5.04
CA GLU A 72 9.71 -1.79 3.84
C GLU A 72 8.99 -2.35 2.61
N TYR A 73 9.05 -3.67 2.37
CA TYR A 73 8.33 -4.29 1.25
C TYR A 73 6.81 -4.19 1.38
N LEU A 74 6.27 -4.32 2.59
CA LEU A 74 4.83 -4.21 2.83
C LEU A 74 4.35 -2.77 2.67
N VAL A 75 5.07 -1.80 3.26
CA VAL A 75 4.75 -0.36 3.16
C VAL A 75 4.74 0.10 1.70
N LEU A 76 5.77 -0.28 0.92
CA LEU A 76 5.84 0.13 -0.49
C LEU A 76 4.91 -0.69 -1.38
N GLY A 77 4.78 -1.99 -1.12
CA GLY A 77 4.06 -2.91 -1.98
C GLY A 77 2.55 -2.93 -1.79
N LEU A 78 2.04 -2.45 -0.65
CA LEU A 78 0.59 -2.41 -0.35
C LEU A 78 -0.01 -1.01 -0.44
N TYR A 79 0.81 0.02 -0.67
CA TYR A 79 0.30 1.37 -0.87
C TYR A 79 -0.56 1.42 -2.15
N PRO A 80 -1.85 1.83 -2.07
CA PRO A 80 -2.79 1.72 -3.19
C PRO A 80 -2.61 2.84 -4.23
N ALA A 81 -1.35 3.11 -4.63
CA ALA A 81 -0.97 4.16 -5.58
C ALA A 81 -1.79 4.22 -6.88
N PRO A 82 -2.23 3.09 -7.49
CA PRO A 82 -3.05 3.14 -8.70
C PRO A 82 -4.39 3.87 -8.55
N LEU A 83 -4.90 4.06 -7.32
CA LEU A 83 -6.09 4.88 -7.09
C LEU A 83 -5.87 6.33 -7.53
N ALA A 84 -4.66 6.85 -7.32
CA ALA A 84 -4.22 8.20 -7.71
C ALA A 84 -5.32 9.27 -7.53
N ASN A 85 -6.03 9.25 -6.39
CA ASN A 85 -7.19 10.10 -6.13
C ASN A 85 -6.97 10.99 -4.89
N ALA A 86 -7.85 11.98 -4.71
CA ALA A 86 -7.79 12.90 -3.57
C ALA A 86 -7.92 12.18 -2.21
N LYS A 87 -8.79 11.16 -2.12
CA LYS A 87 -8.99 10.37 -0.89
C LYS A 87 -7.68 9.78 -0.39
N LEU A 88 -6.91 9.12 -1.26
CA LEU A 88 -5.63 8.52 -0.91
C LEU A 88 -4.59 9.58 -0.50
N ARG A 89 -4.50 10.69 -1.26
CA ARG A 89 -3.60 11.80 -0.93
C ARG A 89 -3.89 12.35 0.46
N ASP A 90 -5.16 12.62 0.74
CA ASP A 90 -5.59 13.27 1.97
C ASP A 90 -5.43 12.33 3.18
N ALA A 91 -5.72 11.04 3.02
CA ALA A 91 -5.44 10.02 4.02
C ALA A 91 -3.91 9.91 4.32
N THR A 92 -3.07 9.96 3.28
CA THR A 92 -1.61 9.92 3.46
C THR A 92 -1.09 11.14 4.23
N ARG A 93 -1.59 12.33 3.92
CA ARG A 93 -1.27 13.57 4.64
C ARG A 93 -1.75 13.51 6.09
N ALA A 94 -2.97 13.05 6.32
CA ALA A 94 -3.54 12.90 7.65
C ALA A 94 -2.70 11.95 8.51
N TRP A 95 -2.29 10.81 7.97
CA TRP A 95 -1.43 9.87 8.68
C TRP A 95 -0.07 10.49 9.04
N LEU A 96 0.61 11.17 8.11
CA LEU A 96 1.90 11.82 8.37
C LEU A 96 1.81 12.93 9.44
N SER A 97 0.70 13.67 9.46
CA SER A 97 0.42 14.70 10.47
C SER A 97 0.15 14.11 11.84
N ALA A 98 -0.64 13.03 11.90
CA ALA A 98 -1.00 12.37 13.16
C ALA A 98 0.17 11.59 13.78
N ASN A 99 1.09 11.09 12.95
CA ASN A 99 2.20 10.22 13.37
C ASN A 99 3.54 10.96 13.36
N GLY A 100 3.57 12.13 14.01
CA GLY A 100 4.76 12.98 14.23
C GLY A 100 5.99 12.21 14.72
N GLU A 101 5.75 11.29 15.65
CA GLU A 101 6.77 10.57 16.41
C GLU A 101 7.07 9.17 15.85
N ALA A 102 6.39 8.75 14.77
CA ALA A 102 6.66 7.47 14.14
C ALA A 102 8.12 7.41 13.63
N PRO A 103 8.70 6.20 13.52
CA PRO A 103 10.08 6.04 13.06
C PRO A 103 10.38 6.81 11.77
N ALA A 104 11.50 7.54 11.75
CA ALA A 104 11.82 8.46 10.66
C ALA A 104 11.86 7.77 9.28
N ALA A 105 12.36 6.53 9.23
CA ALA A 105 12.40 5.74 8.00
C ALA A 105 10.99 5.38 7.49
N LEU A 106 10.05 5.03 8.38
CA LEU A 106 8.65 4.78 8.00
C LEU A 106 7.99 6.06 7.46
N ARG A 107 8.12 7.17 8.19
CA ARG A 107 7.60 8.48 7.77
C ARG A 107 8.13 8.87 6.38
N ARG A 108 9.42 8.61 6.12
CA ARG A 108 10.04 8.86 4.83
C ARG A 108 9.37 8.05 3.70
N LEU A 109 9.19 6.74 3.88
CA LEU A 109 8.54 5.90 2.86
C LEU A 109 7.11 6.37 2.54
N VAL A 110 6.35 6.75 3.57
CA VAL A 110 4.99 7.27 3.40
C VAL A 110 4.98 8.64 2.69
N ALA A 111 5.95 9.51 2.99
CA ALA A 111 6.10 10.79 2.31
C ALA A 111 6.51 10.62 0.83
N GLU A 112 7.38 9.66 0.51
CA GLU A 112 7.75 9.32 -0.87
C GLU A 112 6.53 8.82 -1.67
N ASN A 113 5.67 7.99 -1.04
CA ASN A 113 4.41 7.54 -1.59
C ASN A 113 3.41 8.69 -1.86
N LEU A 114 3.31 9.66 -0.93
CA LEU A 114 2.50 10.87 -1.12
C LEU A 114 2.96 11.67 -2.36
N ALA A 115 4.27 11.91 -2.48
CA ALA A 115 4.84 12.63 -3.62
C ALA A 115 4.59 11.91 -4.96
N GLY A 116 4.43 10.58 -4.95
CA GLY A 116 3.98 9.81 -6.12
C GLY A 116 2.54 10.13 -6.53
N VAL A 117 1.61 10.12 -5.57
CA VAL A 117 0.18 10.39 -5.82
C VAL A 117 -0.06 11.85 -6.21
N GLU A 118 0.61 12.80 -5.57
CA GLU A 118 0.48 14.22 -5.92
C GLU A 118 0.94 14.50 -7.36
N ARG A 119 2.03 13.85 -7.81
CA ARG A 119 2.45 13.93 -9.20
C ARG A 119 1.44 13.30 -10.15
N ALA A 120 0.87 12.14 -9.81
CA ALA A 120 -0.12 11.48 -10.66
C ALA A 120 -1.38 12.34 -10.82
N LEU A 121 -1.88 12.95 -9.74
CA LEU A 121 -3.02 13.87 -9.78
C LEU A 121 -2.73 15.10 -10.66
N ALA A 122 -1.57 15.73 -10.50
CA ALA A 122 -1.19 16.89 -11.30
C ALA A 122 -1.07 16.56 -12.81
N VAL A 123 -0.68 15.34 -13.17
CA VAL A 123 -0.66 14.88 -14.57
C VAL A 123 -2.09 14.67 -15.08
N GLN A 124 -2.95 14.01 -14.32
CA GLN A 124 -4.36 13.78 -14.70
C GLN A 124 -5.13 15.08 -14.92
N GLU A 125 -4.91 16.09 -14.06
CA GLU A 125 -5.52 17.42 -14.21
C GLU A 125 -5.09 18.11 -15.50
N ARG A 126 -3.85 17.87 -15.95
CA ARG A 126 -3.32 18.45 -17.20
C ARG A 126 -3.77 17.71 -18.45
N ASP A 127 -3.92 16.39 -18.39
CA ASP A 127 -4.40 15.58 -19.51
C ASP A 127 -5.91 15.76 -19.77
N ALA A 128 -6.65 16.26 -18.76
CA ALA A 128 -8.07 16.56 -18.87
C ALA A 128 -8.40 17.95 -19.47
N LEU A 129 -7.38 18.75 -19.79
CA LEU A 129 -7.47 20.09 -20.41
C LEU A 129 -7.29 20.03 -21.93
#